data_AF-V4SDQ0-F1
#
_entry.id   AF-V4SDQ0-F1
#
_cell.length_a   1.000
_cell.length_b   1.000
_cell.length_c   1.000
_cell.angle_alpha   90.00
_cell.angle_beta   90.00
_cell.angle_gamma   90.00
#
_symmetry.space_group_name_H-M   'P 1'
#
loop_
_entity.id
_entity.type
_entity.pdbx_description
1 polymer ?
#
loop_
_entity_poly.entity_id
_entity_poly.type
_entity_poly.pdbx_seq_one_letter_code
_entity_poly.pdbx_strand_id
1 'polypeptide(L)'
;MPTITSYFGFLLAALTITSALFIGLRIRNKQIMDKTKRLFLKSKRSFRRRLPPIQSGDRIDYRNMTLISRFLSEQGKILSRRVNRLTLKEQRLITIAIKQARILSSLPFLNNEKQFERSGLTARPPGLRTRKK
;
A
#
# COMPACT_ATOMS: atom_id res chain seq x y z
N MET A 1 -39.36 -56.42 -41.65
CA MET A 1 -39.28 -55.12 -42.37
C MET A 1 -39.48 -54.01 -41.36
N PRO A 2 -38.41 -53.33 -40.89
CA PRO A 2 -38.56 -52.23 -39.95
C PRO A 2 -39.31 -51.08 -40.65
N THR A 3 -40.45 -50.69 -40.09
CA THR A 3 -41.33 -49.66 -40.64
C THR A 3 -40.65 -48.28 -40.54
N ILE A 4 -40.93 -47.42 -41.52
CA ILE A 4 -40.39 -46.04 -41.65
C ILE A 4 -40.63 -45.20 -40.38
N THR A 5 -41.67 -45.54 -39.61
CA THR A 5 -41.99 -44.94 -38.31
C THR A 5 -40.97 -45.22 -37.21
N SER A 6 -40.22 -46.33 -37.28
CA SER A 6 -39.17 -46.63 -36.28
C SER A 6 -37.96 -45.70 -36.43
N TYR A 7 -37.52 -45.45 -37.67
CA TYR A 7 -36.37 -44.58 -37.97
C TYR A 7 -36.63 -43.11 -37.60
N PHE A 8 -37.87 -42.62 -37.79
CA PHE A 8 -38.24 -41.26 -37.38
C PHE A 8 -38.15 -41.03 -35.87
N GLY A 9 -38.50 -42.03 -35.06
CA GLY A 9 -38.36 -41.96 -33.61
C GLY A 9 -36.90 -41.90 -33.15
N PHE A 10 -36.03 -42.72 -33.74
CA PHE A 10 -34.60 -42.69 -33.45
C PHE A 10 -33.92 -41.39 -33.91
N LEU A 11 -34.35 -40.82 -35.05
CA LEU A 11 -33.83 -39.55 -35.56
C LEU A 11 -34.23 -38.36 -34.66
N LEU A 12 -35.48 -38.30 -34.18
CA LEU A 12 -35.91 -37.28 -33.21
C LEU A 12 -35.12 -37.39 -31.90
N ALA A 13 -34.94 -38.61 -31.39
CA ALA A 13 -34.17 -38.85 -30.18
C ALA A 13 -32.71 -38.38 -30.33
N ALA A 14 -32.05 -38.69 -31.44
CA ALA A 14 -30.67 -38.27 -31.70
C ALA A 14 -30.51 -36.73 -31.79
N LEU A 15 -31.47 -36.01 -32.37
CA LEU A 15 -31.48 -34.54 -32.40
C LEU A 15 -31.66 -33.92 -31.01
N THR A 16 -32.48 -34.51 -30.15
CA THR A 16 -32.68 -34.02 -28.77
C THR A 16 -31.42 -34.23 -27.91
N ILE A 17 -30.73 -35.36 -28.07
CA ILE A 17 -29.53 -35.68 -27.29
C ILE A 17 -28.35 -34.78 -27.71
N THR A 18 -28.16 -34.57 -29.01
CA THR A 18 -27.06 -33.73 -29.54
C THR A 18 -27.22 -32.25 -29.20
N SER A 19 -28.45 -31.71 -29.26
CA SER A 19 -28.73 -30.33 -28.84
C SER A 19 -28.53 -30.11 -27.34
N ALA A 20 -28.98 -31.05 -26.48
CA ALA A 20 -28.77 -30.98 -25.03
C ALA A 20 -27.28 -31.02 -24.64
N LEU A 21 -26.47 -31.84 -25.34
CA LEU A 21 -25.03 -31.97 -25.07
C LEU A 21 -24.26 -30.70 -25.49
N PHE A 22 -24.66 -30.05 -26.58
CA PHE A 22 -24.07 -28.79 -27.05
C PHE A 22 -24.41 -27.60 -26.12
N ILE A 23 -25.65 -27.53 -25.63
CA ILE A 23 -26.08 -26.52 -24.66
C ILE A 23 -25.34 -26.72 -23.31
N GLY A 24 -25.22 -27.96 -22.84
CA GLY A 24 -24.49 -28.30 -21.62
C GLY A 24 -22.98 -27.99 -21.69
N LEU A 25 -22.34 -28.21 -22.85
CA LEU A 25 -20.93 -27.90 -23.07
C LEU A 25 -20.66 -26.38 -23.06
N ARG A 26 -21.62 -25.56 -23.51
CA ARG A 26 -21.54 -24.09 -23.51
C ARG A 26 -21.74 -23.48 -22.11
N ILE A 27 -22.59 -24.08 -21.28
CA ILE A 27 -22.82 -23.62 -19.89
C ILE A 27 -21.60 -23.87 -19.01
N ARG A 28 -20.90 -25.01 -19.20
CA ARG A 28 -19.71 -25.36 -18.41
C ARG A 28 -18.53 -24.42 -18.66
N ASN A 29 -18.33 -23.99 -19.91
CA ASN A 29 -17.20 -23.13 -20.29
C ASN A 29 -17.36 -21.67 -19.78
N LYS A 30 -18.61 -21.18 -19.66
CA LYS A 30 -18.89 -19.84 -19.11
C LYS A 30 -18.51 -19.73 -17.62
N GLN A 31 -18.76 -20.77 -16.82
CA GLN A 31 -18.42 -20.75 -15.39
C GLN A 31 -16.91 -20.75 -15.10
N ILE A 32 -16.11 -21.38 -15.98
CA ILE A 32 -14.64 -21.44 -15.82
C ILE A 32 -14.03 -20.04 -15.96
N MET A 33 -14.57 -19.23 -16.88
CA MET A 33 -14.07 -17.87 -17.17
C MET A 33 -14.50 -16.82 -16.13
N ASP A 34 -15.58 -17.05 -15.37
CA ASP A 34 -16.03 -16.14 -14.31
C ASP A 34 -15.34 -16.41 -12.96
N LYS A 35 -14.84 -17.64 -12.72
CA LYS A 35 -14.06 -17.97 -11.52
C LYS A 35 -12.64 -17.40 -11.54
N THR A 36 -11.98 -17.40 -12.70
CA THR A 36 -10.59 -16.91 -12.83
C THR A 36 -10.49 -15.38 -12.69
N LYS A 37 -11.53 -14.62 -13.06
CA LYS A 37 -11.57 -13.15 -12.93
C LYS A 37 -11.78 -12.66 -11.49
N ARG A 38 -12.40 -13.47 -10.61
CA ARG A 38 -12.67 -13.10 -9.21
C ARG A 38 -11.42 -13.11 -8.32
N LEU A 39 -10.38 -13.84 -8.72
CA LEU A 39 -9.17 -14.00 -7.92
C LEU A 39 -8.18 -12.83 -8.05
N PHE A 40 -8.38 -11.92 -9.02
CA PHE A 40 -7.47 -10.80 -9.28
C PHE A 40 -8.04 -9.40 -8.94
N LEU A 41 -9.30 -9.29 -8.54
CA LEU A 41 -9.83 -8.04 -7.95
C LEU A 41 -9.54 -8.02 -6.45
N LYS A 42 -8.26 -7.85 -6.08
CA LYS A 42 -7.92 -7.42 -4.72
C LYS A 42 -8.58 -6.06 -4.54
N SER A 43 -9.65 -5.99 -3.74
CA SER A 43 -10.26 -4.71 -3.37
C SER A 43 -9.13 -3.83 -2.83
N LYS A 44 -8.88 -2.68 -3.47
CA LYS A 44 -7.95 -1.71 -2.93
C LYS A 44 -8.55 -1.29 -1.60
N ARG A 45 -8.06 -1.87 -0.50
CA ARG A 45 -8.37 -1.42 0.87
C ARG A 45 -8.29 0.09 0.80
N SER A 46 -9.43 0.76 0.98
CA SER A 46 -9.44 2.20 1.00
C SER A 46 -8.44 2.59 2.07
N PHE A 47 -7.38 3.28 1.68
CA PHE A 47 -6.54 3.95 2.65
C PHE A 47 -7.51 4.88 3.35
N ARG A 48 -8.02 4.50 4.53
CA ARG A 48 -8.82 5.38 5.38
C ARG A 48 -7.92 6.58 5.63
N ARG A 49 -8.14 7.65 4.86
CA ARG A 49 -7.39 8.89 4.98
C ARG A 49 -7.81 9.46 6.32
N ARG A 50 -7.04 9.15 7.36
CA ARG A 50 -7.19 9.83 8.65
C ARG A 50 -6.90 11.31 8.41
N LEU A 51 -7.74 12.16 8.99
CA LEU A 51 -7.63 13.60 8.87
C LEU A 51 -6.27 14.07 9.41
N PRO A 52 -5.66 15.10 8.80
CA PRO A 52 -4.40 15.65 9.28
C PRO A 52 -4.57 16.23 10.70
N PRO A 53 -3.53 16.19 11.55
CA PRO A 53 -3.57 16.77 12.89
C PRO A 53 -3.67 18.29 12.92
N ILE A 54 -3.32 18.99 11.84
CA ILE A 54 -3.33 20.46 11.77
C ILE A 54 -4.73 20.93 11.39
N GLN A 55 -5.29 21.85 12.19
CA GLN A 55 -6.54 22.53 11.87
C GLN A 55 -6.27 23.65 10.85
N SER A 56 -7.17 23.81 9.88
CA SER A 56 -7.05 24.72 8.73
C SER A 56 -6.91 26.22 9.07
N GLY A 57 -6.94 26.61 10.36
CA GLY A 57 -6.85 28.00 10.83
C GLY A 57 -5.48 28.43 11.34
N ASP A 58 -4.57 27.49 11.64
CA ASP A 58 -3.27 27.83 12.20
C ASP A 58 -2.30 28.32 11.11
N ARG A 59 -1.84 29.57 11.23
CA ARG A 59 -0.80 30.12 10.35
C ARG A 59 0.55 29.48 10.69
N ILE A 60 1.13 28.79 9.71
CA ILE A 60 2.43 28.12 9.82
C ILE A 60 3.54 29.14 9.56
N ASP A 61 3.98 29.81 10.63
CA ASP A 61 5.06 30.80 10.60
C ASP A 61 6.29 30.30 11.35
N TYR A 62 7.49 30.76 10.94
CA TYR A 62 8.76 30.47 11.62
C TYR A 62 8.82 30.98 13.07
N ARG A 63 7.94 31.90 13.45
CA ARG A 63 7.86 32.47 14.81
C ARG A 63 7.19 31.53 15.81
N ASN A 64 6.34 30.61 15.33
CA ASN A 64 5.54 29.73 16.17
C ASN A 64 6.34 28.49 16.58
N MET A 65 7.24 28.65 17.54
CA MET A 65 8.12 27.57 18.04
C MET A 65 7.35 26.35 18.55
N THR A 66 6.19 26.56 19.20
CA THR A 66 5.34 25.50 19.77
C THR A 66 4.75 24.57 18.71
N LEU A 67 4.44 25.10 17.53
CA LEU A 67 3.95 24.31 16.40
C LEU A 67 5.10 23.60 15.69
N ILE A 68 6.20 24.32 15.47
CA ILE A 68 7.34 23.81 14.71
C ILE A 68 8.06 22.68 15.46
N SER A 69 8.23 22.80 16.78
CA SER A 69 8.95 21.81 17.60
C SER A 69 8.29 20.42 17.55
N ARG A 70 6.96 20.35 17.41
CA ARG A 70 6.20 19.09 17.27
C ARG A 70 6.55 18.30 16.00
N PHE A 71 7.04 18.98 14.96
CA PHE A 71 7.41 18.35 13.69
C PHE A 71 8.90 18.03 13.58
N LEU A 72 9.65 18.26 14.65
CA LEU A 72 11.05 17.89 14.78
C LEU A 72 11.20 16.62 15.60
N SER A 73 12.24 15.86 15.27
CA SER A 73 12.78 14.83 16.13
C SER A 73 13.54 15.48 17.28
N GLU A 74 13.74 14.74 18.36
CA GLU A 74 14.63 15.10 19.47
C GLU A 74 16.05 15.48 19.01
N GLN A 75 16.52 14.91 17.90
CA GLN A 75 17.81 15.25 17.28
C GLN A 75 17.82 16.59 16.53
N GLY A 76 16.68 17.29 16.47
CA GLY A 76 16.47 18.48 15.65
C GLY A 76 16.21 18.19 14.17
N LYS A 77 16.09 16.92 13.75
CA LYS A 77 15.81 16.53 12.35
C LYS A 77 14.33 16.73 11.99
N ILE A 78 14.04 17.12 10.75
CA ILE A 78 12.66 17.29 10.26
C ILE A 78 12.00 15.92 10.06
N LEU A 79 10.86 15.70 10.70
CA LEU A 79 10.08 14.48 10.52
C LEU A 79 9.42 14.43 9.13
N SER A 80 9.33 13.23 8.57
CA SER A 80 8.73 13.04 7.25
C SER A 80 7.20 13.22 7.29
N ARG A 81 6.63 13.61 6.14
CA ARG A 81 5.17 13.76 5.97
C ARG A 81 4.37 12.52 6.38
N ARG A 82 4.94 11.32 6.20
CA ARG A 82 4.25 10.05 6.52
C ARG A 82 4.08 9.86 8.04
N VAL A 83 5.04 10.35 8.81
CA VAL A 83 5.01 10.30 10.28
C VAL A 83 4.05 11.36 10.80
N ASN A 84 4.19 12.60 10.33
CA ASN A 84 3.37 13.72 10.78
C ASN A 84 1.92 13.68 10.24
N ARG A 85 1.66 12.87 9.21
CA ARG A 85 0.35 12.72 8.55
C ARG A 85 -0.23 14.04 8.03
N LEU A 86 0.63 14.87 7.45
CA LEU A 86 0.27 16.19 6.91
C LEU A 86 -0.08 16.14 5.43
N THR A 87 -0.79 17.18 4.97
CA THR A 87 -0.93 17.42 3.54
C THR A 87 0.41 17.81 2.92
N LEU A 88 0.55 17.67 1.60
CA LEU A 88 1.79 18.04 0.91
C LEU A 88 2.07 19.55 1.03
N LYS A 89 1.01 20.37 1.02
CA LYS A 89 1.10 21.83 1.14
C LYS A 89 1.62 22.22 2.53
N GLU A 90 1.00 21.70 3.59
CA GLU A 90 1.44 21.93 4.98
C GLU A 90 2.89 21.53 5.19
N GLN A 91 3.29 20.33 4.74
CA GLN A 91 4.67 19.88 4.93
C GLN A 91 5.68 20.84 4.25
N ARG A 92 5.36 21.37 3.06
CA ARG A 92 6.22 22.36 2.39
C ARG A 92 6.33 23.65 3.21
N LEU A 93 5.21 24.17 3.70
CA LEU A 93 5.18 25.37 4.55
C LEU A 93 5.99 25.17 5.83
N ILE A 94 5.81 24.05 6.53
CA ILE A 94 6.57 23.71 7.74
C ILE A 94 8.06 23.59 7.43
N THR A 95 8.42 22.97 6.32
CA THR A 95 9.84 22.82 5.94
C THR A 95 10.49 24.18 5.69
N ILE A 96 9.77 25.11 5.06
CA ILE A 96 10.25 26.48 4.84
C ILE A 96 10.39 27.20 6.19
N ALA A 97 9.36 27.14 7.04
CA ALA A 97 9.36 27.76 8.36
C ALA A 97 10.49 27.23 9.27
N ILE A 98 10.74 25.92 9.29
CA ILE A 98 11.86 25.31 10.02
C ILE A 98 13.21 25.81 9.49
N LYS A 99 13.38 25.88 8.17
CA LYS A 99 14.63 26.36 7.57
C LYS A 99 14.89 27.82 7.93
N GLN A 100 13.87 28.66 7.88
CA GLN A 100 13.95 30.05 8.32
C GLN A 100 14.32 30.15 9.80
N ALA A 101 13.63 29.41 10.67
CA ALA A 101 13.91 29.37 12.10
C ALA A 101 15.35 28.90 12.42
N ARG A 102 15.90 27.97 11.66
CA ARG A 102 17.30 27.53 11.81
C ARG A 102 18.31 28.59 11.40
N ILE A 103 18.06 29.31 10.30
CA ILE A 103 18.92 30.43 9.86
C ILE A 103 18.91 31.55 10.90
N LEU A 104 17.74 31.82 11.50
CA LEU A 104 17.57 32.80 12.57
C LEU A 104 18.02 32.31 13.96
N SER A 105 18.70 31.16 14.03
CA SER A 105 19.18 30.52 15.28
C SER A 105 18.11 30.14 16.32
N SER A 106 16.82 30.18 15.95
CA SER A 106 15.73 29.75 16.85
C SER A 106 15.69 28.24 17.05
N LEU A 107 16.29 27.46 16.13
CA LEU A 107 16.36 25.99 16.21
C LEU A 107 17.78 25.49 15.88
N PRO A 108 18.30 24.51 16.62
CA PRO A 108 19.61 23.92 16.35
C PRO A 108 19.59 23.04 15.09
N PHE A 109 20.74 22.98 14.40
CA PHE A 109 20.93 22.07 13.27
C PHE A 109 21.20 20.63 13.70
N LEU A 110 21.90 20.44 14.83
CA LEU A 110 22.30 19.15 15.39
C LEU A 110 22.24 19.21 16.92
N ASN A 111 21.58 18.22 17.54
CA ASN A 111 21.67 17.98 18.98
C ASN A 111 22.64 16.81 19.21
N ASN A 112 23.78 17.09 19.84
CA ASN A 112 24.93 16.18 19.90
C ASN A 112 24.80 15.08 20.97
N GLU A 113 23.81 15.17 21.86
CA GLU A 113 23.73 14.38 23.09
C GLU A 113 23.60 12.86 22.88
N LYS A 114 23.08 12.40 21.73
CA LYS A 114 22.85 10.95 21.47
C LYS A 114 23.73 10.32 20.40
N GLN A 115 24.70 11.07 19.88
CA GLN A 115 25.64 10.55 18.87
C GLN A 115 26.73 9.68 19.53
N PHE A 116 27.08 9.96 20.79
CA PHE A 116 28.19 9.32 21.50
C PHE A 116 27.95 7.83 21.82
N GLU A 117 26.70 7.42 22.05
CA GLU A 117 26.35 6.03 22.40
C GLU A 117 26.45 5.04 21.22
N ARG A 118 26.57 5.52 19.97
CA ARG A 118 26.59 4.65 18.78
C ARG A 118 27.99 4.28 18.32
N SER A 119 29.00 5.10 18.61
CA SER A 119 30.39 4.84 18.21
C SER A 119 31.03 3.68 18.96
N GLY A 120 30.48 3.27 20.11
CA GLY A 120 31.00 2.13 20.90
C GLY A 120 30.55 0.74 20.45
N LEU A 121 29.52 0.62 19.58
CA LEU A 121 28.88 -0.67 19.27
C LEU A 121 29.22 -1.27 17.89
N THR A 122 30.12 -0.65 17.12
CA THR A 122 30.46 -1.11 15.75
C THR A 122 31.67 -2.06 15.69
N ALA A 123 32.07 -2.70 16.79
CA ALA A 123 32.96 -3.85 16.74
C ALA A 123 32.14 -5.10 16.36
N ARG A 124 31.90 -5.29 15.06
CA ARG A 124 31.30 -6.53 14.52
C ARG A 124 32.37 -7.63 14.64
N PRO A 125 32.18 -8.71 15.42
CA PRO A 125 33.16 -9.79 15.44
C PRO A 125 33.18 -10.47 14.05
N PRO A 126 34.36 -10.77 13.47
CA PRO A 126 34.43 -11.51 12.22
C PRO A 126 33.83 -12.90 12.46
N GLY A 127 32.75 -13.22 11.73
CA GLY A 127 32.04 -14.49 11.89
C GLY A 127 32.93 -15.68 11.54
N LEU A 128 33.16 -16.56 12.52
CA LEU A 128 33.82 -17.85 12.31
C LEU A 128 32.95 -18.72 11.38
N ARG A 129 33.40 -18.91 10.13
CA ARG A 129 32.85 -19.92 9.23
C ARG A 129 33.52 -21.27 9.51
N THR A 130 32.90 -22.12 10.32
CA THR A 130 33.34 -23.52 10.42
C THR A 130 32.75 -24.33 9.26
N ARG A 131 33.59 -24.68 8.28
CA ARG A 131 33.27 -25.64 7.22
C ARG A 131 33.51 -27.05 7.78
N LYS A 132 32.45 -27.82 8.05
CA LYS A 132 32.61 -29.26 8.38
C LYS A 132 32.89 -30.06 7.10
N LYS A 133 33.85 -30.98 7.19
CA LYS A 133 34.16 -32.04 6.22
C LYS A 133 33.36 -33.29 6.57
#